data_AF-A0AAD5IZ79-F1
#
_entry.id   AF-A0AAD5IZ79-F1
#
_cell.length_a   1.000
_cell.length_b   1.000
_cell.length_c   1.000
_cell.angle_alpha   90.00
_cell.angle_beta   90.00
_cell.angle_gamma   90.00
#
_symmetry.space_group_name_H-M   'P 1'
#
loop_
_entity.id
_entity.type
_entity.pdbx_description
1 polymer ?
#
loop_
_entity_poly.entity_id
_entity_poly.type
_entity_poly.pdbx_seq_one_letter_code
_entity_poly.pdbx_strand_id
1 'polypeptide(L)'
;MASDHPRNGNAYYAAFHTLCAGIGIQALVLPVAFRILGWFWGVTVFTVAFIWQLYTLYLLVQLHESVETGVRYSRYIQLCGATFGDNLAKWLAMVPLWNLSGGTCIALVIIGGSSLKMFSQLMCSGTCSVEPLTTMEWYLVPRWSCPDCPTSTP
;
A
#
# COMPACT_ATOMS: atom_id res chain seq x y z
N MET A 1 -8.65 -36.13 1.44
CA MET A 1 -9.69 -35.44 2.23
C MET A 1 -9.26 -33.99 2.40
N ALA A 2 -9.72 -33.11 1.52
CA ALA A 2 -9.61 -31.68 1.76
C ALA A 2 -10.59 -31.34 2.88
N SER A 3 -10.10 -30.76 3.97
CA SER A 3 -10.93 -30.25 5.05
C SER A 3 -11.66 -29.01 4.55
N ASP A 4 -12.85 -29.20 3.97
CA ASP A 4 -13.78 -28.12 3.66
C ASP A 4 -14.27 -27.49 4.96
N HIS A 5 -13.50 -26.53 5.48
CA HIS A 5 -14.01 -25.57 6.44
C HIS A 5 -15.15 -24.82 5.73
N PRO A 6 -16.36 -24.74 6.32
CA PRO A 6 -17.44 -23.96 5.75
C PRO A 6 -16.99 -22.50 5.67
N ARG A 7 -16.57 -22.07 4.48
CA ARG A 7 -16.20 -20.69 4.17
C ARG A 7 -17.51 -19.92 4.02
N ASN A 8 -18.16 -19.59 5.14
CA ASN A 8 -19.29 -18.68 5.16
C ASN A 8 -18.81 -17.24 4.92
N GLY A 9 -18.37 -16.98 3.69
CA GLY A 9 -17.83 -15.70 3.26
C GLY A 9 -18.95 -14.76 2.86
N ASN A 10 -19.16 -13.71 3.66
CA ASN A 10 -20.11 -12.67 3.33
C ASN A 10 -19.54 -11.74 2.23
N ALA A 11 -20.29 -11.52 1.14
CA ALA A 11 -19.90 -10.60 0.07
C ALA A 11 -19.61 -9.17 0.59
N TYR A 12 -20.37 -8.72 1.60
CA TYR A 12 -20.14 -7.44 2.26
C TYR A 12 -18.78 -7.39 2.98
N TYR A 13 -18.36 -8.51 3.58
CA TYR A 13 -17.06 -8.59 4.24
C TYR A 13 -15.90 -8.55 3.23
N ALA A 14 -16.03 -9.26 2.11
CA ALA A 14 -15.05 -9.21 1.03
C ALA A 14 -14.94 -7.80 0.40
N ALA A 15 -16.08 -7.13 0.19
CA ALA A 15 -16.11 -5.76 -0.33
C ALA A 15 -15.43 -4.78 0.65
N PHE A 16 -15.73 -4.89 1.95
CA PHE A 16 -15.11 -4.04 2.98
C PHE A 16 -13.59 -4.23 3.05
N HIS A 17 -13.12 -5.49 3.03
CA HIS A 17 -11.68 -5.77 3.02
C HIS A 17 -10.99 -5.20 1.78
N THR A 18 -11.63 -5.31 0.62
CA THR A 18 -11.07 -4.78 -0.63
C THR A 18 -11.00 -3.25 -0.61
N LEU A 19 -12.00 -2.58 -0.04
CA LEU A 19 -12.00 -1.13 0.15
C LEU A 19 -10.91 -0.69 1.13
N CYS A 20 -10.81 -1.36 2.28
CA CYS A 20 -9.81 -1.06 3.30
C CYS A 20 -8.38 -1.23 2.76
N ALA A 21 -8.14 -2.30 1.99
CA ALA A 21 -6.86 -2.54 1.33
C ALA A 21 -6.47 -1.42 0.35
N GLY A 22 -7.45 -0.78 -0.32
CA GLY A 22 -7.20 0.31 -1.26
C GLY A 22 -6.93 1.67 -0.61
N ILE A 23 -7.55 1.98 0.54
CA ILE A 23 -7.56 3.34 1.12
C ILE A 23 -6.33 3.62 2.01
N GLY A 24 -5.61 2.59 2.48
CA GLY A 24 -4.60 2.70 3.55
C GLY A 24 -3.58 3.85 3.40
N ILE A 25 -2.69 3.78 2.40
CA ILE A 25 -1.61 4.79 2.24
C ILE A 25 -2.17 6.14 1.77
N GLN A 26 -3.26 6.11 0.99
CA GLN A 26 -3.88 7.33 0.46
C GLN A 26 -4.47 8.19 1.60
N ALA A 27 -4.97 7.55 2.67
CA ALA A 27 -5.46 8.24 3.86
C ALA A 27 -4.36 9.01 4.63
N LEU A 28 -3.09 8.58 4.53
CA LEU A 28 -1.97 9.29 5.19
C LEU A 28 -1.70 10.67 4.55
N VAL A 29 -2.06 10.84 3.28
CA VAL A 29 -1.89 12.09 2.53
C VAL A 29 -3.09 13.04 2.70
N LEU A 30 -4.19 12.55 3.27
CA LEU A 30 -5.43 13.29 3.49
C LEU A 30 -5.23 14.66 4.17
N PRO A 31 -4.44 14.78 5.26
CA PRO A 31 -4.22 16.07 5.92
C PRO A 31 -3.46 17.09 5.05
N VAL A 32 -2.55 16.61 4.21
CA VAL A 32 -1.77 17.45 3.28
C VAL A 32 -2.66 17.94 2.14
N ALA A 33 -3.50 17.06 1.60
CA ALA A 33 -4.44 17.40 0.53
C ALA A 33 -5.45 18.48 0.98
N PHE A 34 -6.01 18.36 2.19
CA PHE A 34 -6.92 19.39 2.72
C PHE A 34 -6.25 20.75 2.94
N ARG A 35 -4.94 20.78 3.25
CA ARG A 35 -4.17 22.04 3.32
C ARG A 35 -3.96 22.70 1.96
N ILE A 36 -3.80 21.92 0.89
CA ILE A 36 -3.50 22.44 -0.46
C ILE A 36 -4.79 22.83 -1.20
N LEU A 37 -5.80 21.95 -1.19
CA LEU A 37 -7.06 22.17 -1.91
C LEU A 37 -8.08 22.99 -1.12
N GLY A 38 -7.94 23.08 0.21
CA GLY A 38 -8.93 23.69 1.08
C GLY A 38 -10.11 22.76 1.41
N TRP A 39 -10.94 23.16 2.37
CA TRP A 39 -11.98 22.30 2.95
C TRP A 39 -13.05 21.87 1.93
N PHE A 40 -13.66 22.83 1.25
CA PHE A 40 -14.79 22.57 0.34
C PHE A 40 -14.37 21.75 -0.90
N TRP A 41 -13.27 22.15 -1.54
CA TRP A 41 -12.74 21.45 -2.71
C TRP A 41 -12.16 20.08 -2.35
N GLY A 42 -11.48 19.96 -1.21
CA GLY A 42 -11.00 18.68 -0.69
C GLY A 42 -12.16 17.70 -0.49
N VAL A 43 -13.21 18.10 0.23
CA VAL A 43 -14.39 17.24 0.47
C VAL A 43 -15.05 16.84 -0.85
N THR A 44 -15.20 17.77 -1.79
CA THR A 44 -15.83 17.49 -3.08
C THR A 44 -15.02 16.47 -3.89
N VAL A 45 -13.71 16.69 -4.03
CA VAL A 45 -12.82 15.78 -4.77
C VAL A 45 -12.74 14.41 -4.12
N PHE A 46 -12.64 14.33 -2.78
CA PHE A 46 -12.62 13.05 -2.09
C PHE A 46 -13.93 12.28 -2.25
N THR A 47 -15.07 12.98 -2.23
CA THR A 47 -16.37 12.34 -2.43
C THR A 47 -16.49 11.76 -3.84
N VAL A 48 -16.09 12.53 -4.86
CA VAL A 48 -16.09 12.07 -6.26
C VAL A 48 -15.12 10.90 -6.45
N ALA A 49 -13.91 10.99 -5.90
CA ALA A 49 -12.92 9.92 -5.96
C ALA A 49 -13.39 8.63 -5.25
N PHE A 50 -14.08 8.76 -4.12
CA PHE A 50 -14.65 7.64 -3.39
C PHE A 50 -15.79 6.96 -4.16
N ILE A 51 -16.71 7.73 -4.75
CA ILE A 51 -17.76 7.20 -5.63
C ILE A 51 -17.14 6.50 -6.84
N TRP A 52 -16.13 7.11 -7.46
CA TRP A 52 -15.40 6.51 -8.57
C TRP A 52 -14.72 5.18 -8.18
N GLN A 53 -14.11 5.12 -6.99
CA GLN A 53 -13.49 3.90 -6.48
C GLN A 53 -14.51 2.78 -6.27
N LEU A 54 -15.70 3.10 -5.73
CA LEU A 54 -16.79 2.12 -5.60
C LEU A 54 -17.30 1.66 -6.97
N TYR A 55 -17.41 2.58 -7.93
CA TYR A 55 -17.86 2.27 -9.29
C TYR A 55 -16.88 1.32 -10.02
N THR A 56 -15.58 1.57 -9.92
CA THR A 56 -14.57 0.69 -10.54
C THR A 56 -14.55 -0.69 -9.89
N LEU A 57 -14.72 -0.78 -8.57
CA LEU A 57 -14.89 -2.05 -7.85
C LEU A 57 -16.13 -2.81 -8.31
N TYR A 58 -17.25 -2.11 -8.47
CA TYR A 58 -18.49 -2.69 -8.99
C TYR A 58 -18.29 -3.27 -10.39
N LEU A 59 -17.67 -2.51 -11.31
CA LEU A 59 -17.36 -3.01 -12.66
C LEU A 59 -16.44 -4.24 -12.62
N LEU A 60 -15.43 -4.24 -11.75
CA LEU A 60 -14.49 -5.34 -11.60
C LEU A 60 -15.21 -6.63 -11.14
N VAL A 61 -16.16 -6.51 -10.21
CA VAL A 61 -16.97 -7.63 -9.72
C VAL A 61 -17.84 -8.19 -10.84
N GLN A 62 -18.58 -7.33 -11.56
CA GLN A 62 -19.45 -7.75 -12.66
C GLN A 62 -18.68 -8.43 -13.80
N LEU A 63 -17.42 -8.03 -14.00
CA LEU A 63 -16.57 -8.63 -15.02
C LEU A 63 -15.94 -9.94 -14.53
N HIS A 64 -15.54 -10.01 -13.24
CA HIS A 64 -14.99 -11.22 -12.62
C HIS A 64 -15.99 -12.38 -12.62
N GLU A 65 -17.27 -12.05 -12.42
CA GLU A 65 -18.41 -12.95 -12.50
C GLU A 65 -19.19 -12.60 -13.77
N SER A 66 -18.64 -12.92 -14.94
CA SER A 66 -19.30 -12.61 -16.21
C SER A 66 -20.69 -13.24 -16.22
N VAL A 67 -21.73 -12.42 -16.15
CA VAL A 67 -23.12 -12.87 -16.03
C VAL A 67 -23.54 -13.74 -17.22
N GLU A 68 -23.00 -13.47 -18.41
CA GLU A 68 -23.37 -14.19 -19.63
C GLU A 68 -22.65 -15.52 -19.84
N THR A 69 -21.37 -15.61 -19.46
CA THR A 69 -20.54 -16.80 -19.69
C THR A 69 -20.35 -17.70 -18.47
N GLY A 70 -20.69 -17.23 -17.26
CA GLY A 70 -20.54 -17.99 -16.01
C GLY A 70 -19.08 -18.36 -15.66
N VAL A 71 -18.10 -17.80 -16.38
CA VAL A 71 -16.67 -18.10 -16.20
C VAL A 71 -16.11 -17.19 -15.11
N ARG A 72 -15.41 -17.78 -14.14
CA ARG A 72 -14.75 -17.06 -13.07
C ARG A 72 -13.32 -16.67 -13.47
N TYR A 73 -13.11 -15.38 -13.72
CA TYR A 73 -11.79 -14.87 -14.10
C TYR A 73 -10.96 -14.45 -12.88
N SER A 74 -10.11 -15.35 -12.39
CA SER A 74 -9.33 -15.14 -11.15
C SER A 74 -8.26 -14.04 -11.25
N ARG A 75 -7.66 -13.83 -12.43
CA ARG A 75 -6.54 -12.89 -12.60
C ARG A 75 -6.96 -11.67 -13.42
N TYR A 76 -6.65 -10.47 -12.91
CA TYR A 76 -6.94 -9.18 -13.59
C TYR A 76 -6.44 -9.15 -15.04
N ILE A 77 -5.28 -9.76 -15.31
CA ILE A 77 -4.70 -9.84 -16.67
C ILE A 77 -5.57 -10.69 -17.61
N GLN A 78 -6.16 -11.79 -17.11
CA GLN A 78 -7.05 -12.64 -17.90
C GLN A 78 -8.36 -11.92 -18.21
N LEU A 79 -8.86 -11.16 -17.23
CA LEU A 79 -10.05 -10.34 -17.36
C LEU A 79 -9.89 -9.26 -18.43
N CYS A 80 -8.80 -8.49 -18.37
CA CYS A 80 -8.48 -7.49 -19.38
C CYS A 80 -8.30 -8.14 -20.76
N GLY A 81 -7.66 -9.32 -20.82
CA GLY A 81 -7.44 -10.08 -22.06
C GLY A 81 -8.74 -10.44 -22.76
N ALA A 82 -9.74 -10.89 -22.00
CA ALA A 82 -11.07 -11.21 -22.50
C ALA A 82 -11.83 -9.98 -23.01
N THR A 83 -11.64 -8.78 -22.43
CA THR A 83 -12.37 -7.56 -22.83
C THR A 83 -11.71 -6.71 -23.91
N PHE A 84 -10.37 -6.64 -23.94
CA PHE A 84 -9.61 -5.72 -24.81
C PHE A 84 -8.73 -6.46 -25.84
N GLY A 85 -8.66 -7.78 -25.78
CA GLY A 85 -7.77 -8.61 -26.60
C GLY A 85 -6.34 -8.71 -26.05
N ASP A 86 -5.62 -9.77 -26.42
CA ASP A 86 -4.38 -10.19 -25.74
C ASP A 86 -3.24 -9.17 -25.71
N ASN A 87 -3.14 -8.30 -26.71
CA ASN A 87 -2.01 -7.36 -26.83
C ASN A 87 -2.27 -6.03 -26.12
N LEU A 88 -3.46 -5.46 -26.28
CA LEU A 88 -3.83 -4.18 -25.66
C LEU A 88 -4.12 -4.34 -24.16
N ALA A 89 -4.76 -5.46 -23.79
CA ALA A 89 -5.03 -5.79 -22.40
C ALA A 89 -3.78 -5.92 -21.54
N LYS A 90 -2.72 -6.54 -22.07
CA LYS A 90 -1.46 -6.70 -21.34
C LYS A 90 -0.86 -5.34 -21.01
N TRP A 91 -0.81 -4.42 -21.97
CA TRP A 91 -0.31 -3.07 -21.73
C TRP A 91 -1.18 -2.28 -20.74
N LEU A 92 -2.49 -2.28 -20.93
CA LEU A 92 -3.44 -1.58 -20.06
C LEU A 92 -3.46 -2.12 -18.64
N ALA A 93 -3.23 -3.42 -18.43
CA ALA A 93 -3.16 -4.01 -17.10
C ALA A 93 -1.77 -3.84 -16.46
N MET A 94 -0.69 -4.02 -17.24
CA MET A 94 0.67 -4.05 -16.72
C MET A 94 1.17 -2.67 -16.27
N VAL A 95 0.87 -1.61 -17.02
CA VAL A 95 1.27 -0.24 -16.68
C VAL A 95 0.78 0.20 -15.29
N PRO A 96 -0.53 0.14 -14.98
CA PRO A 96 -1.02 0.53 -13.66
C PRO A 96 -0.55 -0.42 -12.55
N LEU A 97 -0.43 -1.73 -12.81
CA LEU A 97 0.10 -2.69 -11.84
C LEU A 97 1.54 -2.36 -11.43
N TRP A 98 2.40 -2.06 -12.41
CA TRP A 98 3.78 -1.70 -12.16
C TRP A 98 3.88 -0.37 -11.40
N ASN A 99 3.15 0.66 -11.84
CA ASN A 99 3.15 1.98 -11.21
C ASN A 99 2.63 1.93 -9.77
N LEU A 100 1.56 1.17 -9.51
CA LEU A 100 0.99 1.02 -8.18
C LEU A 100 1.97 0.30 -7.25
N SER A 101 2.56 -0.81 -7.69
CA SER A 101 3.53 -1.57 -6.90
C SER A 101 4.80 -0.77 -6.60
N GLY A 102 5.39 -0.17 -7.63
CA GLY A 102 6.59 0.66 -7.51
C GLY A 102 6.38 1.91 -6.67
N GLY A 103 5.26 2.62 -6.86
CA GLY A 103 4.93 3.79 -6.05
C GLY A 103 4.70 3.43 -4.58
N THR A 104 3.97 2.34 -4.32
CA THR A 104 3.64 1.90 -2.95
C THR A 104 4.89 1.42 -2.20
N CYS A 105 5.78 0.65 -2.84
CA CYS A 105 6.98 0.17 -2.16
C CYS A 105 7.92 1.33 -1.76
N ILE A 106 8.11 2.30 -2.66
CA ILE A 106 8.91 3.51 -2.38
C ILE A 106 8.27 4.32 -1.25
N ALA A 107 6.96 4.55 -1.31
CA ALA A 107 6.24 5.30 -0.27
C ALA A 107 6.37 4.63 1.12
N LEU A 108 6.21 3.30 1.19
CA LEU A 108 6.34 2.54 2.43
C LEU A 108 7.75 2.64 3.03
N VAL A 109 8.81 2.59 2.20
CA VAL A 109 10.19 2.74 2.66
C VAL A 109 10.43 4.15 3.23
N ILE A 110 9.95 5.20 2.55
CA ILE A 110 10.11 6.60 3.00
C ILE A 110 9.38 6.83 4.34
N ILE A 111 8.13 6.39 4.44
CA ILE A 111 7.30 6.55 5.64
C ILE A 111 7.87 5.71 6.79
N GLY A 112 8.30 4.47 6.52
CA GLY A 112 8.94 3.59 7.50
C GLY A 112 10.23 4.16 8.06
N GLY A 113 11.12 4.66 7.20
CA GLY A 113 12.37 5.31 7.63
C GLY A 113 12.13 6.56 8.48
N SER A 114 11.16 7.40 8.07
CA SER A 114 10.78 8.60 8.84
C SER A 114 10.20 8.25 10.21
N SER A 115 9.37 7.21 10.28
CA SER A 115 8.77 6.72 11.52
C SER A 115 9.82 6.14 12.48
N LEU A 116 10.77 5.36 11.96
CA LEU A 116 11.88 4.80 12.75
C LEU A 116 12.81 5.90 13.29
N LYS A 117 13.07 6.96 12.51
CA LYS A 117 13.84 8.13 12.97
C LYS A 117 13.14 8.84 14.12
N MET A 118 11.84 9.05 14.03
CA MET A 118 11.08 9.67 15.12
C MET A 118 11.05 8.77 16.36
N PHE A 119 10.89 7.46 16.16
CA PHE A 119 10.91 6.48 17.24
C PHE A 119 12.26 6.43 17.96
N SER A 120 13.37 6.46 17.22
CA SER A 120 14.71 6.48 17.82
C SER A 120 14.96 7.77 18.62
N GLN A 121 14.50 8.92 18.11
CA GLN A 121 14.58 10.20 18.84
C GLN A 121 13.74 10.19 20.12
N LEU A 122 12.55 9.59 20.11
CA LEU A 122 11.70 9.44 21.30
C LEU A 122 12.32 8.52 22.34
N MET A 123 12.92 7.40 21.91
CA MET A 123 13.60 6.47 22.82
C MET A 123 14.88 7.08 23.42
N CYS A 124 15.58 7.94 22.69
CA CYS A 124 16.84 8.57 23.13
C CYS A 124 16.67 9.99 23.68
N SER A 125 15.54 10.27 24.36
CA SER A 125 15.11 11.54 24.98
C SER A 125 16.23 12.39 25.64
N GLY A 126 17.04 13.06 24.82
CA GLY A 126 18.07 14.03 25.23
C GLY A 126 19.38 13.48 25.81
N THR A 127 19.55 12.16 25.97
CA THR A 127 20.75 11.57 26.62
C THR A 127 21.69 10.81 25.68
N CYS A 128 21.29 10.58 24.43
CA CYS A 128 22.15 9.95 23.44
C CYS A 128 22.71 11.03 22.49
N SER A 129 24.02 11.32 22.57
CA SER A 129 24.74 11.95 21.47
C SER A 129 24.90 10.92 20.36
N VAL A 130 23.81 10.61 19.65
CA VAL A 130 23.90 9.89 18.39
C VAL A 130 24.32 10.93 17.37
N GLU A 131 25.64 11.08 17.19
CA GLU A 131 26.20 11.66 15.98
C GLU A 131 25.42 11.07 14.80
N PRO A 132 24.92 11.89 13.84
CA PRO A 132 23.94 11.44 12.86
C PRO A 132 24.57 10.35 12.00
N LEU A 133 24.40 9.11 12.44
CA LEU A 133 25.03 7.95 11.87
C LEU A 133 24.44 7.78 10.48
N THR A 134 25.25 8.15 9.49
CA THR A 134 24.85 8.15 8.08
C THR A 134 24.30 6.78 7.71
N THR A 135 23.29 6.77 6.85
CA THR A 135 22.54 5.59 6.37
C THR A 135 23.42 4.42 5.89
N MET A 136 24.72 4.66 5.67
CA MET A 136 25.72 3.67 5.26
C MET A 136 26.22 2.76 6.40
N GLU A 137 26.20 3.18 7.66
CA GLU A 137 26.73 2.35 8.77
C GLU A 137 25.77 1.25 9.24
N TRP A 138 24.46 1.44 9.05
CA TRP A 138 23.46 0.41 9.39
C TRP A 138 23.53 -0.83 8.49
N TYR A 139 24.05 -0.70 7.27
CA TYR A 139 24.22 -1.83 6.34
C TYR A 139 25.56 -2.57 6.53
N LEU A 140 26.53 -1.96 7.22
CA LEU A 140 27.91 -2.47 7.29
C LEU A 140 28.29 -3.11 8.62
N VAL A 141 27.46 -3.01 9.67
CA VAL A 141 27.80 -3.57 10.99
C VAL A 141 26.94 -4.81 11.30
N PRO A 142 27.44 -6.03 11.02
CA PRO A 142 27.00 -7.22 11.74
C PRO A 142 27.22 -7.00 13.24
N ARG A 143 26.13 -7.00 14.01
CA ARG A 143 26.05 -6.84 15.49
C ARG A 143 26.94 -7.80 16.31
N TRP A 144 27.69 -8.69 15.68
CA TRP A 144 28.50 -9.71 16.36
C TRP A 144 29.96 -9.30 16.61
N SER A 145 30.41 -8.12 16.18
CA SER A 145 31.85 -7.82 16.10
C SER A 145 32.43 -6.83 17.13
N CYS A 146 31.76 -6.53 18.24
CA CYS A 146 32.41 -5.78 19.34
C CYS A 146 32.10 -6.40 20.71
N PRO A 147 32.96 -7.30 21.21
CA PRO A 147 32.96 -7.74 22.61
C PRO A 147 33.49 -6.67 23.59
N ASP A 148 34.18 -5.64 23.11
CA ASP A 148 34.84 -4.65 23.98
C ASP A 148 34.52 -3.22 23.53
N CYS A 149 33.52 -2.60 24.17
CA CYS A 149 33.37 -1.14 24.14
C CYS A 149 34.34 -0.52 25.16
N PRO A 150 35.23 0.41 24.77
CA PRO A 150 35.96 1.22 25.73
C PRO A 150 35.02 2.29 26.28
N THR A 151 34.87 2.29 27.60
CA THR A 151 34.33 3.38 28.38
C THR A 151 35.12 4.67 28.17
N SER A 152 34.40 5.72 27.73
CA SER A 152 34.53 7.12 28.13
C SER A 152 35.91 7.80 28.20
N THR A 153 35.99 8.89 27.42
CA THR A 153 36.56 10.23 27.75
C THR A 153 38.07 10.46 27.73
N PRO A 154 38.52 11.73 27.59
CA PRO A 154 37.84 12.95 27.13
C PRO A 154 38.32 13.46 25.75
#